data_AF-A0A353HAN7-F1
#
_entry.id   AF-A0A353HAN7-F1
#
_cell.length_a   1.000
_cell.length_b   1.000
_cell.length_c   1.000
_cell.angle_alpha   90.00
_cell.angle_beta   90.00
_cell.angle_gamma   90.00
#
_symmetry.space_group_name_H-M   'P 1'
#
loop_
_entity.id
_entity.type
_entity.pdbx_description
1 polymer ?
#
loop_
_entity_poly.entity_id
_entity_poly.type
_entity_poly.pdbx_seq_one_letter_code
_entity_poly.pdbx_strand_id
1 'polypeptide(L)' 'MRKIYTFDNVDCPHCADLMKKAILQIEGVKDCVLNFLAKKMVLEYDLKDKSRITSEIERVCKEIVPEFEIEF' A
#
# COMPACT_ATOMS: atom_id res chain seq x y z
N MET A 1 -4.38 -7.86 11.52
CA MET A 1 -5.35 -8.52 10.62
C MET A 1 -4.84 -8.38 9.19
N ARG A 2 -5.06 -9.40 8.35
CA ARG A 2 -4.73 -9.36 6.92
C ARG A 2 -5.91 -8.82 6.11
N LYS A 3 -5.66 -7.85 5.24
CA LYS A 3 -6.64 -7.23 4.34
C LYS A 3 -6.09 -7.16 2.92
N ILE A 4 -6.99 -7.20 1.94
CA ILE A 4 -6.66 -7.12 0.52
C ILE A 4 -7.34 -5.88 -0.02
N TYR A 5 -6.58 -5.09 -0.77
CA TYR A 5 -6.99 -3.85 -1.41
C TYR A 5 -6.68 -3.90 -2.89
N THR A 6 -7.51 -3.23 -3.70
CA THR A 6 -7.24 -2.98 -5.12
C THR A 6 -6.64 -1.60 -5.29
N PHE A 7 -5.78 -1.45 -6.28
CA PHE A 7 -5.16 -0.18 -6.62
C PHE A 7 -4.92 -0.06 -8.12
N ASP A 8 -4.81 1.17 -8.60
CA ASP A 8 -4.58 1.48 -10.00
C ASP A 8 -3.36 2.40 -10.19
N ASN A 9 -2.98 2.56 -11.46
CA ASN A 9 -1.90 3.44 -11.92
C ASN A 9 -0.48 3.04 -11.48
N VAL A 10 -0.22 1.74 -11.24
CA VAL A 10 1.12 1.21 -10.94
C VAL A 10 1.49 0.09 -11.90
N ASP A 11 2.16 0.46 -12.99
CA ASP A 11 2.60 -0.49 -14.04
C ASP A 11 4.11 -0.76 -14.03
N CYS A 12 4.84 -0.17 -13.08
CA CYS A 12 6.29 -0.28 -12.97
C CYS A 12 6.71 -1.19 -11.80
N PRO A 13 7.42 -2.32 -12.06
CA PRO A 13 7.91 -3.21 -11.00
C PRO A 13 8.79 -2.49 -9.96
N HIS A 14 9.57 -1.50 -10.41
CA HIS A 14 10.41 -0.70 -9.52
C HIS A 14 9.58 0.18 -8.58
N CYS A 15 8.54 0.86 -9.10
CA CYS A 15 7.64 1.66 -8.27
C CYS A 15 6.93 0.79 -7.24
N ALA A 16 6.47 -0.40 -7.62
CA ALA A 16 5.83 -1.35 -6.70
C ALA A 16 6.78 -1.78 -5.56
N ASP A 17 8.07 -2.02 -5.84
CA ASP A 17 9.06 -2.34 -4.81
C ASP A 17 9.32 -1.15 -3.86
N LEU A 18 9.43 0.07 -4.41
CA LEU A 18 9.57 1.29 -3.61
C LEU A 18 8.36 1.51 -2.70
N MET A 19 7.14 1.35 -3.24
CA MET A 19 5.89 1.49 -2.47
C MET A 19 5.84 0.46 -1.34
N LYS A 20 6.15 -0.81 -1.62
CA LYS A 20 6.21 -1.86 -0.58
C LYS A 20 7.15 -1.46 0.54
N LYS A 21 8.36 -1.00 0.20
CA LYS A 21 9.37 -0.56 1.18
C LYS A 21 8.86 0.61 2.02
N ALA A 22 8.23 1.60 1.39
CA ALA A 22 7.66 2.76 2.08
C ALA A 22 6.52 2.36 3.04
N ILE A 23 5.61 1.49 2.58
CA ILE A 23 4.48 0.99 3.39
C ILE A 23 4.98 0.22 4.63
N LEU A 24 6.05 -0.57 4.50
CA LEU A 24 6.64 -1.31 5.62
C LEU A 24 7.31 -0.41 6.67
N GLN A 25 7.57 0.87 6.37
CA GLN A 25 8.06 1.84 7.36
C GLN A 25 6.93 2.47 8.19
N ILE A 26 5.67 2.27 7.81
CA ILE A 26 4.52 2.83 8.54
C ILE A 26 4.34 2.06 9.85
N GLU A 27 4.36 2.79 10.96
CA GLU A 27 4.17 2.20 12.28
C GLU A 27 2.82 1.48 12.38
N GLY A 28 2.84 0.21 12.79
CA GLY A 28 1.66 -0.65 12.91
C GLY A 28 1.40 -1.53 11.68
N VAL A 29 2.12 -1.33 10.57
CA VAL A 29 2.16 -2.28 9.45
C VAL A 29 3.15 -3.41 9.77
N LYS A 30 2.69 -4.65 9.64
CA LYS A 30 3.46 -5.88 9.90
C LYS A 30 3.99 -6.51 8.60
N ASP A 31 3.16 -6.49 7.56
CA ASP A 31 3.50 -7.08 6.27
C ASP A 31 2.78 -6.36 5.13
N CYS A 32 3.41 -6.33 3.96
CA CYS A 32 2.87 -5.76 2.74
C CYS A 32 3.34 -6.58 1.53
N VAL A 33 2.38 -7.05 0.73
CA VAL A 33 2.64 -7.71 -0.56
C VAL A 33 1.90 -6.96 -1.64
N LEU A 34 2.64 -6.43 -2.61
CA LEU A 34 2.09 -5.79 -3.80
C LEU A 34 2.19 -6.74 -4.99
N ASN A 35 1.06 -6.97 -5.65
CA ASN A 35 0.98 -7.64 -6.95
C ASN A 35 0.44 -6.63 -7.96
N PHE A 36 1.35 -5.91 -8.62
CA PHE A 36 1.01 -4.87 -9.60
C PHE A 36 0.32 -5.44 -10.85
N LEU A 37 0.69 -6.65 -11.29
CA LEU A 37 0.03 -7.34 -12.40
C LEU A 37 -1.44 -7.62 -12.10
N ALA A 38 -1.74 -8.04 -10.88
CA ALA A 38 -3.11 -8.33 -10.43
C ALA A 38 -3.82 -7.11 -9.83
N LYS A 39 -3.18 -5.94 -9.78
CA LYS A 39 -3.70 -4.72 -9.14
C LYS A 39 -4.17 -4.94 -7.70
N LYS A 40 -3.43 -5.75 -6.93
CA LYS A 40 -3.81 -6.19 -5.58
C LYS A 40 -2.69 -5.98 -4.58
N MET A 41 -3.04 -5.40 -3.44
CA MET A 41 -2.17 -5.23 -2.29
C MET A 41 -2.71 -6.01 -1.11
N VAL A 42 -1.88 -6.82 -0.48
CA VAL A 42 -2.19 -7.52 0.76
C VAL A 42 -1.45 -6.82 1.89
N LEU A 43 -2.19 -6.31 2.87
CA LEU A 43 -1.66 -5.62 4.04
C LEU A 43 -1.96 -6.39 5.30
N GLU A 44 -0.98 -6.46 6.20
CA GLU A 44 -1.18 -6.92 7.56
C GLU A 44 -0.88 -5.79 8.54
N TYR A 45 -1.87 -5.38 9.33
CA TYR A 45 -1.75 -4.29 10.30
C TYR A 45 -2.76 -4.42 11.45
N ASP A 46 -2.61 -3.65 12.54
CA ASP A 46 -3.56 -3.65 13.66
C ASP A 46 -4.83 -2.84 13.33
N LEU A 47 -6.02 -3.39 13.62
CA LEU A 47 -7.30 -2.77 13.30
C LEU A 47 -7.53 -1.44 14.04
N LYS A 48 -6.91 -1.27 15.21
CA LYS A 48 -7.00 -0.03 15.99
C LYS A 48 -6.49 1.18 15.21
N ASP A 49 -5.56 0.96 14.29
CA ASP A 49 -4.90 2.00 13.50
C ASP A 49 -5.42 2.10 12.06
N LYS A 50 -6.51 1.41 11.71
CA LYS A 50 -6.98 1.29 10.31
C LYS A 50 -7.00 2.64 9.59
N SER A 51 -7.70 3.63 10.12
CA SER A 51 -7.87 4.93 9.44
C SER A 51 -6.55 5.67 9.25
N ARG A 52 -5.65 5.64 10.24
CA ARG A 52 -4.33 6.28 10.15
C ARG A 52 -3.48 5.58 9.10
N ILE A 53 -3.39 4.25 9.18
CA ILE A 53 -2.57 3.43 8.29
C ILE A 53 -3.05 3.56 6.84
N THR A 54 -4.37 3.51 6.57
CA THR A 54 -4.87 3.67 5.20
C THR A 54 -4.53 5.03 4.61
N SER A 55 -4.64 6.11 5.40
CA SER A 55 -4.27 7.46 4.97
C SER A 55 -2.76 7.63 4.76
N GLU A 56 -1.93 7.06 5.63
CA GLU A 56 -0.47 7.11 5.45
C GLU A 56 -0.01 6.32 4.23
N ILE A 57 -0.62 5.15 3.97
CA ILE A 57 -0.34 4.35 2.77
C ILE A 57 -0.67 5.14 1.51
N GLU A 58 -1.85 5.75 1.44
CA GLU A 58 -2.21 6.58 0.30
C GLU A 58 -1.20 7.72 0.08
N ARG A 59 -0.77 8.38 1.16
CA ARG A 59 0.21 9.47 1.10
C ARG A 59 1.56 9.00 0.56
N VAL A 60 2.17 7.97 1.15
CA VAL A 60 3.51 7.52 0.75
C VAL A 60 3.51 6.92 -0.66
N CYS A 61 2.41 6.27 -1.06
CA CYS A 61 2.28 5.77 -2.42
C CYS A 61 2.17 6.91 -3.44
N LYS A 62 1.44 8.00 -3.12
CA LYS A 62 1.34 9.19 -3.98
C LYS A 62 2.65 9.97 -4.11
N GLU A 63 3.56 9.88 -3.13
CA GLU A 63 4.91 10.45 -3.26
C GLU A 63 5.78 9.71 -4.30
N ILE A 64 5.49 8.43 -4.56
CA ILE A 64 6.22 7.59 -5.51
C ILE A 64 5.54 7.59 -6.88
N VAL A 65 4.21 7.50 -6.87
CA VAL A 65 3.35 7.49 -8.06
C VAL A 65 2.23 8.49 -7.83
N PRO A 66 2.33 9.73 -8.36
CA PRO A 66 1.35 10.80 -8.09
C PRO A 66 -0.09 10.45 -8.47
N GLU A 67 -0.26 9.59 -9.47
CA GLU A 67 -1.56 9.12 -9.97
C GLU A 67 -2.09 7.88 -9.21
N PHE A 68 -1.39 7.45 -8.15
CA PHE A 68 -1.80 6.27 -7.38
C PHE A 68 -3.20 6.43 -6.78
N GLU A 69 -4.05 5.44 -7.03
CA GLU A 69 -5.39 5.32 -6.46
C GLU A 69 -5.57 3.95 -5.81
N ILE A 70 -6.22 3.91 -4.65
CA ILE A 70 -6.46 2.72 -3.85
C ILE A 70 -7.91 2.66 -3.38
N GLU A 71 -8.51 1.48 -3.46
CA GLU A 71 -9.88 1.22 -2.99
C GLU A 71 -9.84 0.40 -1.68
N PHE A 72 -10.50 0.91 -0.64
CA PHE A 72 -10.46 0.38 0.74
C PHE A 72 -11.72 -0.37 1.19
#